data_AF-A0A2M8HR03-F1
#
_entry.id   AF-A0A2M8HR03-F1
#
_cell.length_a   1.000
_cell.length_b   1.000
_cell.length_c   1.000
_cell.angle_alpha   90.00
_cell.angle_beta   90.00
_cell.angle_gamma   90.00
#
_symmetry.space_group_name_H-M   'P 1'
#
loop_
_entity.id
_entity.type
_entity.pdbx_description
1 polymer ?
#
loop_
_entity_poly.entity_id
_entity_poly.type
_entity_poly.pdbx_seq_one_letter_code
_entity_poly.pdbx_strand_id
1 'polypeptide(L)'
;MGSINAFSYAYRFWKRDSFYSLFTGLFSTGIFFFLIHSLRIQINASGVISFSSIEGLRNSPHLLFYATIFSLSFLSLGAIFPRIADFGVMMAVGGNSWVCVQIHVLLLILLITPGFLIANILQFLLISDSIAPLSYYNLVVIEITAILSGISCILLFGVPSALLTTLRDPYSSIRRMK
;
A
#
# COMPACT_ATOMS: atom_id res chain seq x y z
N MET A 1 -0.47 -26.94 21.58
CA MET A 1 0.31 -25.91 20.85
C MET A 1 -0.59 -24.69 20.69
N GLY A 2 -0.26 -23.57 21.33
CA GLY A 2 -1.12 -22.38 21.30
C GLY A 2 -1.20 -21.79 19.89
N SER A 3 -2.40 -21.47 19.42
CA SER A 3 -2.60 -20.87 18.11
C SER A 3 -1.93 -19.49 18.07
N ILE A 4 -0.90 -19.37 17.25
CA ILE A 4 -0.25 -18.10 16.95
C ILE A 4 -1.23 -17.26 16.12
N ASN A 5 -1.86 -16.26 16.72
CA ASN A 5 -2.69 -15.31 15.99
C ASN A 5 -1.81 -14.41 15.11
N ALA A 6 -1.93 -14.53 13.79
CA ALA A 6 -1.18 -13.76 12.80
C ALA A 6 -1.26 -12.24 13.06
N PHE A 7 -2.42 -11.76 13.49
CA PHE A 7 -2.63 -10.36 13.87
C PHE A 7 -1.75 -9.91 15.03
N SER A 8 -1.66 -10.70 16.10
CA SER A 8 -0.85 -10.37 17.28
C SER A 8 0.64 -10.28 16.92
N TYR A 9 1.11 -11.18 16.05
CA TYR A 9 2.49 -11.17 15.57
C TYR A 9 2.80 -9.97 14.68
N ALA A 10 1.96 -9.68 13.68
CA ALA A 10 2.14 -8.51 12.82
C ALA A 10 2.14 -7.20 13.62
N TYR A 11 1.28 -7.08 14.63
CA TYR A 11 1.24 -5.92 15.51
C TYR A 11 2.51 -5.76 16.36
N ARG A 12 3.07 -6.87 16.87
CA ARG A 12 4.37 -6.84 17.58
C ARG A 12 5.50 -6.37 16.67
N PHE A 13 5.53 -6.83 15.41
CA PHE A 13 6.50 -6.35 14.42
C PHE A 13 6.34 -4.85 14.14
N TRP A 14 5.11 -4.39 13.98
CA TRP A 14 4.81 -2.99 13.76
C TRP A 14 5.28 -2.10 14.93
N LYS A 15 5.09 -2.55 16.18
CA LYS A 15 5.58 -1.86 17.38
C LYS A 15 7.11 -1.89 17.52
N ARG A 16 7.75 -3.02 17.22
CA ARG A 16 9.21 -3.18 17.32
C ARG A 16 9.93 -2.13 16.47
N ASP A 17 9.43 -1.90 15.25
CA ASP A 17 10.07 -1.03 14.26
C ASP A 17 9.38 0.34 14.21
N SER A 18 9.11 0.97 15.36
CA SER A 18 8.27 2.18 15.45
C SER A 18 8.75 3.36 14.61
N PHE A 19 10.07 3.61 14.50
CA PHE A 19 10.59 4.70 13.66
C PHE A 19 10.41 4.42 12.18
N TYR A 20 10.66 3.18 11.76
CA TYR A 20 10.48 2.75 10.38
C TYR A 20 9.00 2.83 10.01
N SER A 21 8.11 2.35 10.88
CA SER A 21 6.66 2.38 10.67
C SER A 21 6.13 3.81 10.58
N LEU A 22 6.62 4.73 11.43
CA LEU A 22 6.32 6.17 11.33
C LEU A 22 6.76 6.75 10.00
N PHE A 23 7.99 6.48 9.55
CA PHE A 23 8.51 6.99 8.29
C PHE A 23 7.70 6.47 7.10
N THR A 24 7.43 5.16 7.03
CA THR A 24 6.57 4.58 6.00
C THR A 24 5.15 5.13 6.06
N GLY A 25 4.64 5.43 7.26
CA GLY A 25 3.35 6.09 7.46
C GLY A 25 3.34 7.48 6.82
N LEU A 26 4.34 8.32 7.10
CA LEU A 26 4.46 9.66 6.54
C LEU A 26 4.68 9.67 5.02
N PHE A 27 5.43 8.71 4.47
CA PHE A 27 5.58 8.62 3.01
C PHE A 27 4.30 8.10 2.35
N SER A 28 3.61 7.14 2.98
CA SER A 28 2.34 6.65 2.46
C SER A 28 1.25 7.72 2.50
N THR A 29 1.17 8.59 3.53
CA THR A 29 0.23 9.74 3.54
C THR A 29 0.42 10.62 2.32
N GLY A 30 1.67 11.03 2.03
CA GLY A 30 1.98 11.88 0.89
C GLY A 30 1.61 11.24 -0.44
N ILE A 31 1.98 9.97 -0.65
CA ILE A 31 1.68 9.26 -1.90
C ILE A 31 0.16 9.08 -2.09
N PHE A 32 -0.58 8.73 -1.03
CA PHE A 32 -2.04 8.61 -1.11
C PHE A 32 -2.74 9.93 -1.33
N PHE A 33 -2.25 11.01 -0.72
CA PHE A 33 -2.77 12.35 -0.95
C PHE A 33 -2.69 12.71 -2.44
N PHE A 34 -1.53 12.50 -3.07
CA PHE A 34 -1.36 12.71 -4.50
C PHE A 34 -2.21 11.77 -5.36
N LEU A 35 -2.37 10.50 -4.96
CA LEU A 35 -3.21 9.54 -5.65
C LEU A 35 -4.68 9.98 -5.66
N ILE A 36 -5.23 10.33 -4.49
CA ILE A 36 -6.61 10.81 -4.36
C ILE A 36 -6.81 12.10 -5.15
N HIS A 37 -5.84 13.01 -5.10
CA HIS A 37 -5.90 14.25 -5.85
C HIS A 37 -5.87 14.01 -7.37
N SER A 38 -5.05 13.09 -7.85
CA SER A 38 -4.98 12.72 -9.28
C SER A 38 -6.30 12.13 -9.80
N LEU A 39 -6.95 11.26 -9.02
CA LEU A 39 -8.25 10.68 -9.35
C LEU A 39 -9.34 11.76 -9.46
N ARG A 40 -9.34 12.72 -8.54
CA ARG A 40 -10.27 13.86 -8.57
C ARG A 40 -10.10 14.67 -9.85
N ILE A 41 -8.87 15.01 -10.21
CA ILE A 41 -8.59 15.75 -11.46
C ILE A 41 -9.03 14.93 -12.69
N GLN A 42 -8.73 13.64 -12.72
CA GLN A 42 -9.05 12.77 -13.85
C GLN A 42 -10.56 12.64 -14.05
N ILE A 43 -11.32 12.41 -12.97
CA ILE A 43 -12.79 12.28 -13.03
C ILE A 43 -13.43 13.61 -13.43
N ASN A 44 -12.94 14.74 -12.94
CA ASN A 44 -13.45 16.06 -13.34
C ASN A 44 -13.16 16.41 -14.80
N ALA A 45 -11.98 16.02 -15.31
CA ALA A 45 -11.56 16.35 -16.66
C ALA A 45 -12.27 15.49 -17.73
N SER A 46 -12.65 14.26 -17.41
CA SER A 46 -13.07 13.28 -18.41
C SER A 46 -14.39 12.55 -18.10
N GLY A 47 -14.95 12.69 -16.90
CA GLY A 47 -16.17 12.00 -16.46
C GLY A 47 -16.06 10.47 -16.35
N VAL A 48 -14.95 9.89 -16.83
CA VAL A 48 -14.70 8.45 -16.91
C VAL A 48 -13.20 8.21 -16.70
N ILE A 49 -12.84 7.17 -15.95
CA ILE A 49 -11.44 6.71 -15.81
C ILE A 49 -11.04 6.04 -17.14
N SER A 50 -10.61 6.83 -18.13
CA SER A 50 -10.11 6.29 -19.41
C SER A 50 -8.60 6.04 -19.36
N PHE A 51 -8.19 4.85 -19.83
CA PHE A 51 -6.78 4.41 -19.89
C PHE A 51 -6.14 4.66 -21.27
N SER A 52 -6.93 5.08 -22.26
CA SER A 52 -6.50 5.24 -23.66
C SER A 52 -6.94 6.57 -24.24
N SER A 53 -6.04 7.54 -24.33
CA SER A 53 -6.08 8.56 -25.38
C SER A 53 -4.74 9.29 -25.50
N ILE A 54 -4.22 9.32 -26.72
CA ILE A 54 -2.96 9.96 -27.11
C ILE A 54 -3.07 11.51 -27.00
N GLU A 55 -4.29 12.06 -26.92
CA GLU A 55 -4.57 13.46 -26.60
C GLU A 55 -4.16 13.88 -25.16
N GLY A 56 -3.98 12.91 -24.25
CA GLY A 56 -3.68 13.17 -22.84
C GLY A 56 -2.28 13.72 -22.55
N LEU A 57 -1.36 13.68 -23.52
CA LEU A 57 0.05 14.07 -23.36
C LEU A 57 0.31 15.58 -23.10
N ARG A 58 -0.71 16.43 -23.22
CA ARG A 58 -0.57 17.88 -22.98
C ARG A 58 -1.17 18.37 -21.65
N ASN A 59 -2.04 17.58 -21.02
CA ASN A 59 -2.79 17.89 -19.79
C ASN A 59 -2.95 16.62 -18.91
N SER A 60 -1.87 15.92 -18.51
CA SER A 60 -1.92 14.51 -18.08
C SER A 60 -2.03 14.24 -16.55
N PRO A 61 -3.23 14.23 -15.91
CA PRO A 61 -3.40 13.74 -14.54
C PRO A 61 -3.14 12.24 -14.41
N HIS A 62 -3.29 11.49 -15.50
CA HIS A 62 -3.02 10.05 -15.57
C HIS A 62 -1.56 9.72 -15.24
N LEU A 63 -0.62 10.59 -15.60
CA LEU A 63 0.79 10.37 -15.34
C LEU A 63 1.09 10.47 -13.84
N LEU A 64 0.42 11.39 -13.14
CA LEU A 64 0.50 11.52 -11.68
C LEU A 64 -0.18 10.32 -10.99
N PHE A 65 -1.30 9.82 -11.54
CA PHE A 65 -1.94 8.60 -11.06
C PHE A 65 -1.03 7.37 -11.21
N TYR A 66 -0.42 7.14 -12.37
CA TYR A 66 0.50 6.02 -12.56
C TYR A 66 1.79 6.19 -11.73
N ALA A 67 2.34 7.40 -11.62
CA ALA A 67 3.52 7.67 -10.81
C ALA A 67 3.26 7.43 -9.32
N THR A 68 2.08 7.80 -8.82
CA THR A 68 1.71 7.54 -7.42
C THR A 68 1.47 6.06 -7.16
N ILE A 69 0.80 5.33 -8.06
CA ILE A 69 0.67 3.87 -7.97
C ILE A 69 2.04 3.20 -7.98
N PHE A 70 2.92 3.59 -8.90
CA PHE A 70 4.27 3.04 -8.99
C PHE A 70 5.08 3.31 -7.72
N SER A 71 4.97 4.53 -7.18
CA SER A 71 5.63 4.91 -5.92
C SER A 71 5.10 4.12 -4.73
N LEU A 72 3.78 3.89 -4.66
CA LEU A 72 3.15 3.07 -3.62
C LEU A 72 3.63 1.62 -3.70
N SER A 73 3.76 1.10 -4.93
CA SER A 73 4.28 -0.23 -5.21
C SER A 73 5.72 -0.37 -4.73
N PHE A 74 6.57 0.60 -5.05
CA PHE A 74 7.96 0.62 -4.62
C PHE A 74 8.10 0.75 -3.10
N LEU A 75 7.27 1.59 -2.47
CA LEU A 75 7.22 1.72 -1.02
C LEU A 75 6.82 0.40 -0.36
N SER A 76 5.82 -0.29 -0.91
CA SER A 76 5.41 -1.61 -0.40
C SER A 76 6.57 -2.60 -0.49
N LEU A 77 7.22 -2.73 -1.65
CA LEU A 77 8.39 -3.61 -1.82
C LEU A 77 9.54 -3.25 -0.86
N GLY A 78 9.82 -1.95 -0.67
CA GLY A 78 10.82 -1.47 0.28
C GLY A 78 10.53 -1.85 1.74
N ALA A 79 9.25 -1.95 2.12
CA ALA A 79 8.83 -2.43 3.44
C ALA A 79 8.98 -3.94 3.63
N ILE A 80 9.09 -4.68 2.54
CA ILE A 80 9.07 -6.14 2.51
C ILE A 80 10.48 -6.71 2.51
N PHE A 81 11.36 -6.19 1.65
CA PHE A 81 12.72 -6.73 1.45
C PHE A 81 13.54 -6.89 2.72
N PRO A 82 13.55 -5.93 3.68
CA PRO A 82 14.31 -6.09 4.93
C PRO A 82 13.81 -7.24 5.81
N ARG A 83 12.54 -7.63 5.65
CA ARG A 83 11.83 -8.57 6.55
C ARG A 83 11.84 -10.01 6.05
N ILE A 84 12.43 -10.27 4.89
CA ILE A 84 12.55 -11.62 4.31
C ILE A 84 13.33 -12.55 5.25
N ALA A 85 14.33 -12.03 5.98
CA ALA A 85 15.09 -12.81 6.95
C ALA A 85 14.22 -13.30 8.11
N ASP A 86 13.35 -12.44 8.65
CA ASP A 86 12.43 -12.78 9.76
C ASP A 86 11.43 -13.87 9.32
N PHE A 87 10.90 -13.79 8.09
CA PHE A 87 10.05 -14.83 7.52
C PHE A 87 10.80 -16.15 7.27
N GLY A 88 12.06 -16.08 6.85
CA GLY A 88 12.93 -17.25 6.70
C GLY A 88 13.11 -18.00 8.02
N VAL A 89 13.35 -17.27 9.13
CA VAL A 89 13.43 -17.87 10.47
C VAL A 89 12.09 -18.50 10.87
N MET A 90 10.97 -17.83 10.62
CA MET A 90 9.65 -18.34 10.96
C MET A 90 9.31 -19.65 10.21
N MET A 91 9.71 -19.75 8.94
CA MET A 91 9.60 -20.97 8.15
C MET A 91 10.54 -22.08 8.65
N ALA A 92 11.76 -21.74 9.07
CA ALA A 92 12.74 -22.69 9.59
C ALA A 92 12.33 -23.36 10.91
N VAL A 93 11.48 -22.71 11.72
CA VAL A 93 10.93 -23.24 12.98
C VAL A 93 9.63 -24.04 12.76
N GLY A 94 9.26 -24.32 11.50
CA GLY A 94 8.07 -25.11 11.15
C GLY A 94 6.80 -24.28 10.91
N GLY A 95 6.94 -22.99 10.62
CA GLY A 95 5.82 -22.13 10.24
C GLY A 95 5.19 -22.52 8.89
N ASN A 96 3.87 -22.38 8.78
CA ASN A 96 3.15 -22.58 7.52
C ASN A 96 3.37 -21.38 6.58
N SER A 97 3.72 -21.65 5.31
CA SER A 97 3.94 -20.65 4.26
C SER A 97 2.74 -19.72 4.05
N TRP A 98 1.51 -20.24 4.14
CA TRP A 98 0.29 -19.45 4.04
C TRP A 98 0.12 -18.47 5.20
N VAL A 99 0.52 -18.87 6.41
CA VAL A 99 0.47 -17.99 7.59
C VAL A 99 1.51 -16.88 7.47
N CYS A 100 2.69 -17.16 6.91
CA CYS A 100 3.68 -16.14 6.58
C CYS A 100 3.12 -15.11 5.59
N VAL A 101 2.43 -15.55 4.53
CA VAL A 101 1.77 -14.65 3.56
C VAL A 101 0.71 -13.79 4.25
N GLN A 102 -0.11 -14.36 5.12
CA GLN A 102 -1.12 -13.60 5.87
C GLN A 102 -0.49 -12.55 6.78
N ILE A 103 0.54 -12.90 7.54
CA ILE A 103 1.27 -11.94 8.39
C ILE A 103 1.85 -10.81 7.54
N HIS A 104 2.36 -11.15 6.36
CA HIS A 104 2.95 -10.19 5.43
C HIS A 104 1.95 -9.16 4.92
N VAL A 105 0.82 -9.63 4.39
CA VAL A 105 -0.27 -8.75 3.91
C VAL A 105 -0.80 -7.90 5.06
N LEU A 106 -0.97 -8.49 6.25
CA LEU A 106 -1.49 -7.79 7.41
C LEU A 106 -0.51 -6.72 7.92
N LEU A 107 0.79 -6.95 7.81
CA LEU A 107 1.84 -5.98 8.13
C LEU A 107 1.83 -4.80 7.16
N LEU A 108 1.65 -5.04 5.85
CA LEU A 108 1.47 -3.96 4.87
C LEU A 108 0.23 -3.13 5.15
N ILE A 109 -0.89 -3.79 5.47
CA ILE A 109 -2.13 -3.11 5.86
C ILE A 109 -1.86 -2.21 7.08
N LEU A 110 -1.22 -2.71 8.13
CA LEU A 110 -0.91 -1.92 9.33
C LEU A 110 0.00 -0.71 9.04
N LEU A 111 0.91 -0.80 8.06
CA LEU A 111 1.81 0.29 7.70
C LEU A 111 1.14 1.36 6.82
N ILE A 112 0.30 0.93 5.88
CA ILE A 112 -0.21 1.76 4.78
C ILE A 112 -1.58 2.36 5.14
N THR A 113 -2.41 1.65 5.89
CA THR A 113 -3.77 2.09 6.27
C THR A 113 -3.79 3.40 7.08
N PRO A 114 -2.90 3.64 8.07
CA PRO A 114 -2.88 4.91 8.78
C PRO A 114 -2.58 6.07 7.84
N GLY A 115 -1.65 5.85 6.90
CA GLY A 115 -1.29 6.86 5.91
C GLY A 115 -2.45 7.21 4.98
N PHE A 116 -3.18 6.19 4.54
CA PHE A 116 -4.40 6.35 3.75
C PHE A 116 -5.48 7.14 4.50
N LEU A 117 -5.75 6.82 5.78
CA LEU A 117 -6.77 7.51 6.58
C LEU A 117 -6.42 8.99 6.76
N ILE A 118 -5.17 9.29 7.12
CA ILE A 118 -4.70 10.67 7.30
C ILE A 118 -4.75 11.45 5.98
N ALA A 119 -4.39 10.82 4.85
CA ALA A 119 -4.48 11.45 3.53
C ALA A 119 -5.92 11.85 3.18
N ASN A 120 -6.93 11.01 3.48
CA ASN A 120 -8.34 11.36 3.28
C ASN A 120 -8.78 12.51 4.18
N ILE A 121 -8.39 12.52 5.45
CA ILE A 121 -8.68 13.61 6.38
C ILE A 121 -8.05 14.92 5.89
N LEU A 122 -6.78 14.90 5.50
CA LEU A 122 -6.09 16.06 4.94
C LEU A 122 -6.77 16.56 3.67
N GLN A 123 -7.16 15.65 2.78
CA GLN A 123 -7.88 16.00 1.57
C GLN A 123 -9.22 16.66 1.85
N PHE A 124 -9.96 16.19 2.85
CA PHE A 124 -11.21 16.80 3.28
C PHE A 124 -11.00 18.20 3.87
N LEU A 125 -9.97 18.37 4.71
CA LEU A 125 -9.65 19.64 5.37
C LEU A 125 -9.10 20.71 4.41
N LEU A 126 -8.33 20.30 3.40
CA LEU A 126 -7.66 21.21 2.45
C LEU A 126 -8.55 21.61 1.27
N ILE A 127 -9.71 20.98 1.09
CA ILE A 127 -10.64 21.31 0.01
C ILE A 127 -11.74 22.22 0.57
N SER A 128 -11.45 23.51 0.54
CA SER A 128 -12.48 24.55 0.64
C SER A 128 -12.79 25.23 -0.70
N ASP A 129 -11.86 25.35 -1.66
CA ASP A 129 -12.09 26.34 -2.75
C ASP A 129 -11.65 25.99 -4.18
N SER A 130 -10.90 24.92 -4.46
CA SER A 130 -10.22 24.79 -5.77
C SER A 130 -10.95 23.97 -6.84
N ILE A 131 -12.06 23.31 -6.51
CA ILE A 131 -12.82 22.48 -7.44
C ILE A 131 -14.30 22.74 -7.15
N ALA A 132 -15.04 23.27 -8.14
CA ALA A 132 -16.47 23.55 -8.06
C ALA A 132 -17.21 22.40 -7.34
N PRO A 133 -18.25 22.68 -6.54
CA PRO A 133 -18.91 21.67 -5.71
C PRO A 133 -19.45 20.57 -6.61
N LEU A 134 -18.67 19.51 -6.79
CA LEU A 134 -19.12 18.27 -7.38
C LEU A 134 -20.28 17.81 -6.51
N SER A 135 -21.39 17.41 -7.14
CA SER A 135 -22.53 16.87 -6.42
C SER A 135 -22.05 15.84 -5.39
N TYR A 136 -22.59 15.91 -4.18
CA TYR A 136 -22.16 15.06 -3.05
C TYR A 136 -22.05 13.57 -3.43
N TYR A 137 -22.90 13.12 -4.35
CA TYR A 137 -22.85 11.78 -4.97
C TYR A 137 -21.53 11.46 -5.67
N ASN A 138 -21.00 12.37 -6.49
CA ASN A 138 -19.74 12.17 -7.20
C ASN A 138 -18.54 12.15 -6.25
N LEU A 139 -18.60 12.90 -5.14
CA LEU A 139 -17.53 12.92 -4.14
C LEU A 139 -17.42 11.57 -3.42
N VAL A 140 -18.56 10.96 -3.05
CA VAL A 140 -18.61 9.62 -2.47
C VAL A 140 -18.08 8.56 -3.44
N VAL A 141 -18.42 8.65 -4.72
CA VAL A 141 -17.90 7.73 -5.75
C VAL A 141 -16.39 7.85 -5.91
N ILE A 142 -15.84 9.07 -5.85
CA ILE A 142 -14.40 9.30 -5.90
C ILE A 142 -13.68 8.70 -4.68
N GLU A 143 -14.25 8.84 -3.49
CA GLU A 143 -13.68 8.25 -2.27
C GLU A 143 -13.70 6.72 -2.32
N ILE A 144 -14.82 6.12 -2.76
CA ILE A 144 -14.93 4.66 -2.92
C ILE A 144 -13.92 4.15 -3.95
N THR A 145 -13.78 4.82 -5.10
CA THR A 145 -12.81 4.42 -6.13
C THR A 145 -11.37 4.57 -5.64
N ALA A 146 -11.07 5.62 -4.87
CA ALA A 146 -9.76 5.76 -4.22
C ALA A 146 -9.48 4.62 -3.24
N ILE A 147 -10.45 4.27 -2.37
CA ILE A 147 -10.34 3.13 -1.45
C ILE A 147 -10.07 1.83 -2.22
N LEU A 148 -10.85 1.54 -3.26
CA LEU A 148 -10.70 0.34 -4.06
C LEU A 148 -9.35 0.30 -4.80
N SER A 149 -8.88 1.43 -5.32
CA SER A 149 -7.57 1.53 -5.97
C SER A 149 -6.41 1.31 -4.98
N GLY A 150 -6.53 1.83 -3.76
CA GLY A 150 -5.55 1.60 -2.70
C GLY A 150 -5.50 0.14 -2.24
N ILE A 151 -6.67 -0.47 -1.99
CA ILE A 151 -6.77 -1.89 -1.59
C ILE A 151 -6.26 -2.81 -2.71
N SER A 152 -6.66 -2.56 -3.96
CA SER A 152 -6.21 -3.36 -5.10
C SER A 152 -4.70 -3.28 -5.28
N CYS A 153 -4.07 -2.11 -5.09
CA CYS A 153 -2.61 -2.00 -5.09
C CYS A 153 -1.97 -2.83 -3.95
N ILE A 154 -2.49 -2.73 -2.72
CA ILE A 154 -1.95 -3.52 -1.58
C ILE A 154 -2.03 -5.01 -1.88
N LEU A 155 -3.12 -5.49 -2.48
CA LEU A 155 -3.28 -6.90 -2.84
C LEU A 155 -2.40 -7.31 -4.02
N LEU A 156 -2.37 -6.51 -5.09
CA LEU A 156 -1.58 -6.78 -6.30
C LEU A 156 -0.08 -6.83 -6.04
N PHE A 157 0.43 -6.02 -5.12
CA PHE A 157 1.86 -6.02 -4.81
C PHE A 157 2.18 -6.84 -3.57
N GLY A 158 1.32 -6.83 -2.55
CA GLY A 158 1.54 -7.52 -1.28
C GLY A 158 1.43 -9.05 -1.38
N VAL A 159 0.50 -9.58 -2.17
CA VAL A 159 0.34 -11.04 -2.30
C VAL A 159 1.48 -11.67 -3.12
N PRO A 160 1.85 -11.16 -4.31
CA PRO A 160 2.94 -11.74 -5.08
C PRO A 160 4.29 -11.57 -4.39
N SER A 161 4.56 -10.43 -3.75
CA SER A 161 5.78 -10.25 -2.98
C SER A 161 5.87 -11.25 -1.83
N ALA A 162 4.78 -11.45 -1.07
CA ALA A 162 4.72 -12.46 -0.02
C ALA A 162 4.99 -13.88 -0.55
N LEU A 163 4.39 -14.25 -1.68
CA LEU A 163 4.62 -15.54 -2.33
C LEU A 163 6.07 -15.69 -2.80
N LEU A 164 6.68 -14.65 -3.36
CA LEU A 164 8.10 -14.69 -3.74
C LEU A 164 9.01 -14.88 -2.52
N THR A 165 8.64 -14.33 -1.36
CA THR A 165 9.40 -14.54 -0.13
C THR A 165 9.29 -15.95 0.43
N THR A 166 8.18 -16.65 0.20
CA THR A 166 8.03 -18.05 0.63
C THR A 166 8.77 -19.03 -0.29
N LEU A 167 9.04 -18.65 -1.55
CA LEU A 167 9.85 -19.44 -2.48
C LEU A 167 11.35 -19.38 -2.21
N ARG A 168 11.82 -18.39 -1.43
CA ARG A 168 13.23 -18.25 -1.09
C ARG A 168 13.61 -19.25 -0.01
N ASP A 169 14.70 -20.00 -0.22
CA ASP A 169 15.20 -20.96 0.77
C ASP A 169 15.46 -20.28 2.13
N PRO A 170 14.71 -20.65 3.19
CA PRO A 170 14.80 -20.03 4.51
C PRO A 170 16.16 -20.25 5.17
N TYR A 171 16.92 -21.27 4.74
CA TYR A 171 18.23 -21.61 5.29
C TYR A 171 19.39 -20.98 4.54
N SER A 172 19.13 -20.15 3.53
CA SER A 172 20.19 -19.53 2.72
C SER A 172 21.09 -18.57 3.51
N SER A 173 20.58 -17.92 4.56
CA SER A 173 21.37 -17.06 5.46
C SER A 173 22.23 -17.88 6.42
N ILE A 174 21.71 -18.98 6.96
CA ILE A 174 22.43 -19.88 7.89
C ILE A 174 23.55 -20.63 7.16
N ARG A 175 23.32 -21.04 5.90
CA ARG A 175 24.34 -21.71 5.07
C ARG A 175 25.50 -20.80 4.66
N ARG A 176 25.32 -19.47 4.64
CA ARG A 176 26.39 -18.50 4.32
C ARG A 176 27.32 -18.20 5.50
N MET A 177 26.95 -18.61 6.72
CA MET A 177 27.77 -18.45 7.93
C MET A 177 28.65 -19.67 8.24
N LYS A 178 28.60 -20.71 7.40
CA LYS A 178 29.57 -21.82 7.37
C LYS A 178 30.66 -21.52 6.37
#